data_AF-A0A6J8EZ66-F1
#
_entry.id   AF-A0A6J8EZ66-F1
#
_cell.length_a   1.000
_cell.length_b   1.000
_cell.length_c   1.000
_cell.angle_alpha   90.00
_cell.angle_beta   90.00
_cell.angle_gamma   90.00
#
_symmetry.space_group_name_H-M   'P 1'
#
loop_
_entity.id
_entity.type
_entity.pdbx_description
1 polymer ?
#
loop_
_entity_poly.entity_id
_entity_poly.type
_entity_poly.pdbx_seq_one_letter_code
_entity_poly.pdbx_strand_id
1 'polypeptide(L)'
;MWKETEKTRMEAFTSNFVQGVKDGILHPTSFGAYMVQDSVYCQRVTDSLKVAAEREKCGPLKRFLEQQKNDYEEYYEDLFKNWHIRDGKAIGLGKECQEYVDTVAGVADKDDAHYMLVALIPCGRLWPWIGQKLKEANHCFGAYTDWVNTNFKPTSEGYKKLEVLVNAALAKKKIEKQKALNIYSKCMNGEADFFGSVPI
;
A
#
# COMPACT_ATOMS: atom_id res chain seq x y z
N MET A 1 -3.11 -16.25 3.37
CA MET A 1 -2.70 -14.96 2.77
C MET A 1 -1.48 -14.42 3.50
N TRP A 2 -1.59 -13.71 4.63
CA TRP A 2 -0.40 -13.17 5.34
C TRP A 2 0.72 -14.17 5.67
N LYS A 3 0.38 -15.38 6.13
CA LYS A 3 1.36 -16.44 6.40
C LYS A 3 2.08 -16.90 5.13
N GLU A 4 1.37 -16.96 4.01
CA GLU A 4 1.90 -17.42 2.72
C GLU A 4 2.89 -16.43 2.09
N THR A 5 2.89 -15.17 2.54
CA THR A 5 3.77 -14.12 2.01
C THR A 5 4.92 -13.79 2.96
N GLU A 6 5.26 -14.67 3.90
CA GLU A 6 6.33 -14.42 4.87
C GLU A 6 7.67 -14.09 4.23
N LYS A 7 8.08 -14.85 3.19
CA LYS A 7 9.31 -14.59 2.44
C LYS A 7 9.31 -13.19 1.84
N THR A 8 8.25 -12.81 1.12
CA THR A 8 8.10 -11.48 0.52
C THR A 8 8.12 -10.35 1.54
N ARG A 9 7.47 -10.54 2.70
CA ARG A 9 7.50 -9.55 3.78
C ARG A 9 8.89 -9.35 4.35
N MET A 10 9.67 -10.43 4.44
CA MET A 10 11.07 -10.33 4.85
C MET A 10 11.91 -9.64 3.77
N GLU A 11 11.69 -9.90 2.48
CA GLU A 11 12.34 -9.19 1.38
C GLU A 11 12.08 -7.68 1.45
N ALA A 12 10.82 -7.27 1.64
CA ALA A 12 10.44 -5.87 1.87
C ALA A 12 11.16 -5.28 3.09
N PHE A 13 11.19 -5.99 4.21
CA PHE A 13 11.86 -5.53 5.44
C PHE A 13 13.37 -5.36 5.26
N THR A 14 14.03 -6.26 4.53
CA THR A 14 15.48 -6.24 4.29
C THR A 14 15.89 -5.37 3.10
N SER A 15 14.94 -4.69 2.46
CA SER A 15 15.20 -3.83 1.30
C SER A 15 16.10 -2.64 1.65
N ASN A 16 16.77 -2.09 0.63
CA ASN A 16 17.61 -0.90 0.77
C ASN A 16 16.84 0.30 1.34
N PHE A 17 15.58 0.50 0.90
CA PHE A 17 14.74 1.57 1.42
C PHE A 17 14.52 1.44 2.92
N VAL A 18 14.01 0.29 3.39
CA VAL A 18 13.67 0.09 4.80
C VAL A 18 14.91 0.11 5.68
N GLN A 19 15.99 -0.56 5.27
CA GLN A 19 17.24 -0.58 6.04
C GLN A 19 17.93 0.79 6.05
N GLY A 20 17.96 1.48 4.91
CA GLY A 20 18.54 2.82 4.82
C GLY A 20 17.79 3.85 5.66
N VAL A 21 16.46 3.78 5.70
CA VAL A 21 15.63 4.62 6.58
C VAL A 21 15.85 4.25 8.05
N LYS A 22 15.88 2.95 8.38
CA LYS A 22 16.15 2.44 9.74
C LYS A 22 17.48 2.95 10.30
N ASP A 23 18.52 2.98 9.46
CA ASP A 23 19.87 3.34 9.87
C ASP A 23 20.17 4.84 9.67
N GLY A 24 19.23 5.62 9.11
CA GLY A 24 19.41 7.05 8.88
C GLY A 24 20.38 7.39 7.74
N ILE A 25 20.69 6.42 6.88
CA ILE A 25 21.73 6.53 5.85
C ILE A 25 21.20 6.52 4.42
N LEU A 26 19.90 6.32 4.20
CA LEU A 26 19.34 6.33 2.85
C LEU A 26 19.71 7.66 2.16
N HIS A 27 20.14 7.61 0.91
CA HIS A 27 20.48 8.84 0.19
C HIS A 27 19.23 9.73 0.03
N PRO A 28 19.30 11.05 0.32
CA PRO A 28 18.11 11.92 0.28
C PRO A 28 17.41 11.96 -1.07
N THR A 29 18.15 11.85 -2.18
CA THR A 29 17.55 11.76 -3.52
C THR A 29 16.80 10.46 -3.73
N SER A 30 17.28 9.33 -3.19
CA SER A 30 16.57 8.04 -3.25
C SER A 30 15.27 8.10 -2.45
N PHE A 31 15.32 8.68 -1.24
CA PHE A 31 14.13 8.92 -0.44
C PHE A 31 13.13 9.84 -1.15
N GLY A 32 13.58 10.98 -1.68
CA GLY A 32 12.72 11.91 -2.41
C GLY A 32 12.09 11.29 -3.66
N ALA A 33 12.86 10.54 -4.44
CA ALA A 33 12.34 9.84 -5.62
C ALA A 33 11.31 8.76 -5.26
N TYR A 34 11.53 8.03 -4.15
CA TYR A 34 10.54 7.09 -3.63
C TYR A 34 9.26 7.82 -3.24
N MET A 35 9.36 8.90 -2.46
CA MET A 35 8.20 9.62 -1.94
C MET A 35 7.35 10.28 -3.02
N VAL A 36 7.98 10.80 -4.08
CA VAL A 36 7.24 11.33 -5.24
C VAL A 36 6.43 10.21 -5.92
N GLN A 37 7.04 9.04 -6.12
CA GLN A 37 6.35 7.89 -6.71
C GLN A 37 5.25 7.34 -5.80
N ASP A 38 5.51 7.22 -4.50
CA ASP A 38 4.55 6.74 -3.49
C ASP A 38 3.32 7.65 -3.41
N SER A 39 3.53 8.97 -3.49
CA SER A 39 2.44 9.95 -3.58
C SER A 39 1.54 9.71 -4.80
N VAL A 40 2.16 9.46 -5.97
CA VAL A 40 1.42 9.15 -7.19
C VAL A 40 0.76 7.78 -7.11
N TYR A 41 1.41 6.78 -6.50
CA TYR A 41 0.81 5.47 -6.23
C TYR A 41 -0.49 5.63 -5.42
N CYS A 42 -0.48 6.42 -4.34
CA CYS A 42 -1.70 6.71 -3.55
C CYS A 42 -2.80 7.36 -4.40
N GLN A 43 -2.46 8.30 -5.29
CA GLN A 43 -3.42 8.87 -6.26
C GLN A 43 -4.01 7.77 -7.16
N ARG A 44 -3.20 6.88 -7.73
CA ARG A 44 -3.67 5.81 -8.63
C ARG A 44 -4.49 4.73 -7.92
N VAL A 45 -4.17 4.42 -6.67
CA VAL A 45 -5.00 3.55 -5.83
C VAL A 45 -6.36 4.21 -5.55
N THR A 46 -6.40 5.54 -5.38
CA THR A 46 -7.65 6.29 -5.23
C THR A 46 -8.53 6.20 -6.48
N ASP A 47 -7.93 6.37 -7.66
CA ASP A 47 -8.61 6.17 -8.94
C ASP A 47 -9.19 4.74 -9.05
N SER A 48 -8.41 3.73 -8.62
CA SER A 48 -8.82 2.32 -8.62
C SER A 48 -9.97 2.07 -7.64
N LEU A 49 -9.93 2.67 -6.45
CA LEU A 49 -11.01 2.62 -5.46
C LEU A 49 -12.31 3.22 -6.01
N LYS A 50 -12.20 4.35 -6.72
CA LYS A 50 -13.34 4.97 -7.41
C LYS A 50 -13.96 4.02 -8.45
N VAL A 51 -13.14 3.42 -9.32
CA VAL A 51 -13.62 2.44 -10.33
C VAL A 51 -14.33 1.27 -9.65
N ALA A 52 -13.75 0.70 -8.60
CA ALA A 52 -14.36 -0.41 -7.87
C ALA A 52 -15.70 -0.01 -7.23
N ALA A 53 -15.80 1.20 -6.65
CA ALA A 53 -17.03 1.72 -6.04
C ALA A 53 -18.13 1.98 -7.08
N GLU A 54 -17.78 2.53 -8.25
CA GLU A 54 -18.75 2.85 -9.33
C GLU A 54 -19.35 1.59 -9.95
N ARG A 55 -18.59 0.49 -9.99
CA ARG A 55 -19.07 -0.83 -10.46
C ARG A 55 -20.08 -1.47 -9.50
N GLU A 56 -20.06 -1.09 -8.23
CA GLU A 56 -21.08 -1.50 -7.26
C GLU A 56 -22.34 -0.63 -7.39
N LYS A 57 -23.51 -1.25 -7.55
CA LYS A 57 -24.77 -0.51 -7.70
C LYS A 57 -25.15 0.24 -6.43
N CYS A 58 -25.18 -0.45 -5.30
CA CYS A 58 -25.55 0.10 -4.00
C CYS A 58 -25.13 -0.84 -2.85
N GLY A 59 -25.29 -0.39 -1.61
CA GLY A 59 -25.15 -1.21 -0.42
C GLY A 59 -23.88 -0.95 0.40
N PRO A 60 -23.65 -1.76 1.45
CA PRO A 60 -22.56 -1.52 2.40
C PRO A 60 -21.15 -1.57 1.77
N LEU A 61 -20.93 -2.43 0.76
CA LEU A 61 -19.63 -2.53 0.09
C LEU A 61 -19.32 -1.25 -0.69
N LYS A 62 -20.27 -0.75 -1.48
CA LYS A 62 -20.13 0.52 -2.20
C LYS A 62 -19.74 1.65 -1.26
N ARG A 63 -20.52 1.87 -0.20
CA ARG A 63 -20.24 2.92 0.80
C ARG A 63 -18.87 2.75 1.45
N PHE A 64 -18.46 1.52 1.70
CA PHE A 64 -17.15 1.25 2.27
C PHE A 64 -16.03 1.59 1.29
N LEU A 65 -16.15 1.22 0.02
CA LEU A 65 -15.19 1.59 -1.04
C LEU A 65 -15.14 3.11 -1.25
N GLU A 66 -16.29 3.80 -1.23
CA GLU A 66 -16.37 5.26 -1.29
C GLU A 66 -15.66 5.91 -0.10
N GLN A 67 -15.84 5.36 1.11
CA GLN A 67 -15.11 5.85 2.29
C GLN A 67 -13.60 5.66 2.12
N GLN A 68 -13.14 4.47 1.72
CA GLN A 68 -11.71 4.23 1.48
C GLN A 68 -11.16 5.14 0.37
N LYS A 69 -11.93 5.40 -0.68
CA LYS A 69 -11.59 6.37 -1.74
C LYS A 69 -11.36 7.75 -1.15
N ASN A 70 -12.25 8.22 -0.27
CA ASN A 70 -12.13 9.55 0.35
C ASN A 70 -10.95 9.61 1.33
N ASP A 71 -10.74 8.57 2.13
CA ASP A 71 -9.61 8.48 3.06
C ASP A 71 -8.27 8.55 2.30
N TYR A 72 -8.17 7.83 1.18
CA TYR A 72 -6.99 7.87 0.31
C TYR A 72 -6.86 9.20 -0.43
N GLU A 73 -7.98 9.84 -0.79
CA GLU A 73 -7.97 11.16 -1.42
C GLU A 73 -7.36 12.23 -0.53
N GLU A 74 -7.85 12.32 0.71
CA GLU A 74 -7.28 13.22 1.72
C GLU A 74 -5.78 12.94 1.92
N TYR A 75 -5.41 11.67 2.01
CA TYR A 75 -4.02 11.28 2.20
C TYR A 75 -3.10 11.66 1.03
N TYR A 76 -3.48 11.37 -0.22
CA TYR A 76 -2.61 11.73 -1.36
C TYR A 76 -2.60 13.25 -1.61
N GLU A 77 -3.69 13.98 -1.33
CA GLU A 77 -3.72 15.43 -1.43
C GLU A 77 -2.74 16.08 -0.42
N ASP A 78 -2.68 15.56 0.80
CA ASP A 78 -1.69 15.97 1.79
C ASP A 78 -0.26 15.65 1.35
N LEU A 79 -0.02 14.48 0.77
CA LEU A 79 1.27 14.13 0.18
C LEU A 79 1.65 15.09 -0.95
N PHE A 80 0.72 15.38 -1.88
CA PHE A 80 0.96 16.29 -2.99
C PHE A 80 1.28 17.70 -2.51
N LYS A 81 0.57 18.17 -1.48
CA LYS A 81 0.84 19.47 -0.85
C LYS A 81 2.24 19.51 -0.23
N ASN A 82 2.60 18.49 0.54
CA ASN A 82 3.89 18.42 1.23
C ASN A 82 5.08 18.24 0.27
N TRP A 83 4.88 17.54 -0.85
CA TRP A 83 5.89 17.30 -1.88
C TRP A 83 5.81 18.27 -3.07
N HIS A 84 4.93 19.27 -3.00
CA HIS A 84 4.69 20.27 -4.04
C HIS A 84 4.38 19.67 -5.43
N ILE A 85 3.64 18.57 -5.46
CA ILE A 85 3.21 17.90 -6.69
C ILE A 85 1.92 18.54 -7.19
N ARG A 86 1.99 19.21 -8.36
CA ARG A 86 0.83 19.84 -8.99
C ARG A 86 -0.02 18.87 -9.81
N ASP A 87 0.65 17.95 -10.52
CA ASP A 87 -0.01 16.98 -11.39
C ASP A 87 0.71 15.63 -11.34
N GLY A 88 0.17 14.71 -10.53
CA GLY A 88 0.69 13.35 -10.44
C GLY A 88 0.60 12.55 -11.75
N LYS A 89 -0.26 12.94 -12.69
CA LYS A 89 -0.39 12.26 -13.98
C LYS A 89 0.76 12.58 -14.94
N ALA A 90 1.44 13.71 -14.72
CA ALA A 90 2.62 14.11 -15.48
C ALA A 90 3.92 13.44 -14.99
N ILE A 91 3.87 12.73 -13.86
CA ILE A 91 5.03 12.06 -13.27
C ILE A 91 5.14 10.64 -13.85
N GLY A 92 6.30 10.33 -14.43
CA GLY A 92 6.64 8.97 -14.84
C GLY A 92 7.01 8.13 -13.62
N LEU A 93 6.34 6.99 -13.46
CA LEU A 93 6.67 6.00 -12.44
C LEU A 93 7.82 5.10 -12.91
N GLY A 94 8.65 4.67 -11.97
CA GLY A 94 9.57 3.55 -12.17
C GLY A 94 8.80 2.26 -12.44
N LYS A 95 9.51 1.29 -13.03
CA LYS A 95 8.91 0.03 -13.50
C LYS A 95 8.15 -0.70 -12.39
N GLU A 96 8.77 -0.89 -11.24
CA GLU A 96 8.23 -1.66 -10.11
C GLU A 96 6.98 -0.96 -9.51
N CYS A 97 7.02 0.36 -9.38
CA CYS A 97 5.87 1.15 -8.93
C CYS A 97 4.72 1.09 -9.94
N GLN A 98 5.02 1.21 -11.24
CA GLN A 98 4.01 1.13 -12.31
C GLN A 98 3.36 -0.26 -12.37
N GLU A 99 4.14 -1.34 -12.28
CA GLU A 99 3.62 -2.72 -12.25
C GLU A 99 2.70 -2.95 -11.04
N TYR A 100 3.02 -2.32 -9.90
CA TYR A 100 2.16 -2.37 -8.73
C TYR A 100 0.84 -1.60 -8.96
N VAL A 101 0.92 -0.37 -9.47
CA VAL A 101 -0.28 0.41 -9.87
C VAL A 101 -1.15 -0.38 -10.83
N ASP A 102 -0.58 -0.97 -11.88
CA ASP A 102 -1.30 -1.72 -12.90
C ASP A 102 -1.97 -2.98 -12.32
N THR A 103 -1.33 -3.62 -11.35
CA THR A 103 -1.90 -4.75 -10.62
C THR A 103 -3.18 -4.33 -9.88
N VAL A 104 -3.12 -3.23 -9.12
CA VAL A 104 -4.27 -2.74 -8.35
C VAL A 104 -5.39 -2.26 -9.28
N ALA A 105 -5.05 -1.51 -10.33
CA ALA A 105 -6.01 -1.05 -11.33
C ALA A 105 -6.69 -2.22 -12.06
N GLY A 106 -5.93 -3.27 -12.39
CA GLY A 106 -6.47 -4.48 -13.01
C GLY A 106 -7.50 -5.19 -12.13
N VAL A 107 -7.28 -5.25 -10.81
CA VAL A 107 -8.26 -5.80 -9.86
C VAL A 107 -9.52 -4.94 -9.82
N ALA A 108 -9.36 -3.62 -9.73
CA ALA A 108 -10.47 -2.68 -9.67
C ALA A 108 -11.35 -2.69 -10.92
N ASP A 109 -10.77 -2.93 -12.10
CA ASP A 109 -11.48 -2.95 -13.39
C ASP A 109 -12.16 -4.29 -13.68
N LYS A 110 -11.49 -5.41 -13.38
CA LYS A 110 -11.88 -6.73 -13.91
C LYS A 110 -12.53 -7.65 -12.90
N ASP A 111 -12.25 -7.48 -11.60
CA ASP A 111 -12.64 -8.43 -10.57
C ASP A 111 -13.88 -7.97 -9.78
N ASP A 112 -14.49 -8.87 -9.02
CA ASP A 112 -15.53 -8.48 -8.04
C ASP A 112 -14.95 -7.48 -7.03
N ALA A 113 -15.72 -6.46 -6.63
CA ALA A 113 -15.20 -5.36 -5.82
C ALA A 113 -14.70 -5.78 -4.43
N HIS A 114 -15.10 -6.95 -3.91
CA HIS A 114 -14.49 -7.49 -2.68
C HIS A 114 -13.00 -7.83 -2.86
N TYR A 115 -12.53 -8.12 -4.08
CA TYR A 115 -11.09 -8.31 -4.36
C TYR A 115 -10.30 -7.02 -4.26
N MET A 116 -10.92 -5.85 -4.44
CA MET A 116 -10.24 -4.58 -4.17
C MET A 116 -9.85 -4.47 -2.70
N LEU A 117 -10.70 -4.96 -1.79
CA LEU A 117 -10.37 -5.03 -0.37
C LEU A 117 -9.18 -5.96 -0.11
N VAL A 118 -9.05 -7.05 -0.89
CA VAL A 118 -7.90 -7.95 -0.81
C VAL A 118 -6.61 -7.25 -1.23
N ALA A 119 -6.66 -6.45 -2.30
CA ALA A 119 -5.51 -5.72 -2.83
C ALA A 119 -4.99 -4.62 -1.87
N LEU A 120 -5.87 -4.06 -1.02
CA LEU A 120 -5.52 -3.02 -0.05
C LEU A 120 -4.93 -3.55 1.27
N ILE A 121 -5.11 -4.84 1.60
CA ILE A 121 -4.61 -5.37 2.88
C ILE A 121 -3.07 -5.40 2.95
N PRO A 122 -2.32 -5.80 1.89
CA PRO A 122 -0.87 -5.83 1.92
C PRO A 122 -0.22 -4.53 2.39
N CYS A 123 -0.52 -3.37 1.77
CA CYS A 123 0.04 -2.08 2.18
C CYS A 123 -0.32 -1.74 3.62
N GLY A 124 -1.62 -1.78 3.95
CA GLY A 124 -2.15 -1.40 5.26
C GLY A 124 -1.68 -2.30 6.41
N ARG A 125 -1.23 -3.53 6.12
CA ARG A 125 -0.72 -4.48 7.12
C ARG A 125 0.80 -4.55 7.15
N LEU A 126 1.48 -4.40 6.02
CA LEU A 126 2.93 -4.50 5.92
C LEU A 126 3.61 -3.33 6.63
N TRP A 127 3.15 -2.10 6.39
CA TRP A 127 3.78 -0.90 6.94
C TRP A 127 3.78 -0.85 8.48
N PRO A 128 2.65 -1.14 9.17
CA PRO A 128 2.65 -1.25 10.63
C PRO A 128 3.48 -2.42 11.14
N TRP A 129 3.54 -3.53 10.40
CA TRP A 129 4.37 -4.68 10.76
C TRP A 129 5.87 -4.36 10.66
N ILE A 130 6.31 -3.64 9.63
CA ILE A 130 7.67 -3.09 9.56
C ILE A 130 7.92 -2.21 10.78
N GLY A 131 6.98 -1.31 11.11
CA GLY A 131 7.00 -0.52 12.33
C GLY A 131 7.21 -1.33 13.61
N GLN A 132 6.50 -2.44 13.75
CA GLN A 132 6.65 -3.34 14.90
C GLN A 132 8.05 -3.96 14.94
N LYS A 133 8.61 -4.34 13.79
CA LYS A 133 9.99 -4.84 13.68
C LYS A 133 11.04 -3.77 14.01
N LEU A 134 10.78 -2.51 13.67
CA LEU A 134 11.69 -1.39 13.97
C LEU A 134 11.57 -0.88 15.41
N LYS A 135 10.41 -1.06 16.06
CA LYS A 135 10.14 -0.60 17.44
C LYS A 135 11.12 -1.18 18.48
N GLU A 136 11.70 -2.33 18.18
CA GLU A 136 12.69 -2.99 19.04
C GLU A 136 14.05 -2.25 19.09
N ALA A 137 14.30 -1.30 18.18
CA ALA A 137 15.62 -0.71 18.02
C ALA A 137 15.89 0.53 18.91
N ASN A 138 14.88 1.18 19.50
CA ASN A 138 15.01 2.50 20.17
C ASN A 138 15.91 3.48 19.37
N HIS A 139 15.84 3.39 18.04
CA HIS A 139 16.80 3.96 17.11
C HIS A 139 16.47 5.42 16.82
N CYS A 140 17.50 6.25 16.68
CA CYS A 140 17.37 7.55 16.03
C CYS A 140 17.44 7.31 14.51
N PHE A 141 16.34 7.46 13.79
CA PHE A 141 16.28 7.29 12.33
C PHE A 141 16.89 8.50 11.57
N GLY A 142 17.59 9.38 12.28
CA GLY A 142 18.14 10.62 11.75
C GLY A 142 17.04 11.50 11.14
N ALA A 143 17.29 11.97 9.91
CA ALA A 143 16.37 12.81 9.15
C ALA A 143 15.02 12.13 8.84
N TYR A 144 14.91 10.80 8.99
CA TYR A 144 13.71 10.05 8.66
C TYR A 144 12.79 9.79 9.86
N THR A 145 13.13 10.31 11.05
CA THR A 145 12.41 10.00 12.30
C THR A 145 10.92 10.29 12.23
N ASP A 146 10.54 11.48 11.78
CA ASP A 146 9.13 11.86 11.69
C ASP A 146 8.36 11.03 10.66
N TRP A 147 9.03 10.73 9.53
CA TRP A 147 8.44 9.91 8.49
C TRP A 147 8.18 8.47 8.98
N VAL A 148 9.15 7.86 9.67
CA VAL A 148 9.02 6.50 10.23
C VAL A 148 7.92 6.45 11.29
N ASN A 149 7.91 7.40 12.22
CA ASN A 149 6.90 7.45 13.29
C ASN A 149 5.48 7.62 12.78
N THR A 150 5.32 8.30 11.64
CA THR A 150 4.02 8.53 10.99
C THR A 150 3.59 7.32 10.16
N ASN A 151 4.46 6.86 9.27
CA ASN A 151 4.11 5.91 8.21
C ASN A 151 4.27 4.45 8.64
N PHE A 152 5.33 4.12 9.38
CA PHE A 152 5.53 2.80 10.00
C PHE A 152 4.96 2.76 11.42
N LYS A 153 3.84 3.45 11.67
CA LYS A 153 3.21 3.46 12.99
C LYS A 153 2.75 2.04 13.38
N PRO A 154 3.35 1.42 14.41
CA PRO A 154 3.13 0.00 14.73
C PRO A 154 1.73 -0.30 15.27
N THR A 155 1.00 0.73 15.71
CA THR A 155 -0.35 0.65 16.27
C THR A 155 -1.44 0.91 15.24
N SER A 156 -1.10 1.11 13.97
CA SER A 156 -2.08 1.25 12.90
C SER A 156 -2.73 -0.10 12.61
N GLU A 157 -4.07 -0.14 12.68
CA GLU A 157 -4.85 -1.39 12.57
C GLU A 157 -5.98 -1.32 11.53
N GLY A 158 -6.00 -0.30 10.66
CA GLY A 158 -7.06 -0.10 9.65
C GLY A 158 -7.31 -1.33 8.78
N TYR A 159 -6.24 -2.09 8.48
CA TYR A 159 -6.31 -3.34 7.71
C TYR A 159 -7.22 -4.41 8.34
N LYS A 160 -7.41 -4.42 9.67
CA LYS A 160 -8.26 -5.43 10.34
C LYS A 160 -9.71 -5.35 9.87
N LYS A 161 -10.21 -4.15 9.59
CA LYS A 161 -11.58 -3.96 9.08
C LYS A 161 -11.73 -4.54 7.67
N LEU A 162 -10.70 -4.39 6.83
CA LEU A 162 -10.64 -5.02 5.51
C LEU A 162 -10.63 -6.55 5.63
N GLU A 163 -9.84 -7.10 6.55
CA GLU A 163 -9.77 -8.55 6.78
C GLU A 163 -11.12 -9.13 7.21
N VAL A 164 -11.87 -8.44 8.08
CA VAL A 164 -13.22 -8.86 8.47
C VAL A 164 -14.16 -8.94 7.26
N LEU A 165 -14.14 -7.93 6.39
CA LEU A 165 -14.99 -7.91 5.19
C LEU A 165 -14.59 -8.99 4.17
N VAL A 166 -13.30 -9.18 3.95
CA VAL A 166 -12.77 -10.22 3.06
C VAL A 166 -13.10 -11.62 3.59
N ASN A 167 -12.94 -11.87 4.89
CA ASN A 167 -13.29 -13.15 5.51
C ASN A 167 -14.80 -13.43 5.40
N ALA A 168 -15.65 -12.41 5.59
CA ALA A 168 -17.08 -12.54 5.40
C ALA A 168 -17.45 -12.85 3.93
N ALA A 169 -16.74 -12.25 2.96
CA ALA A 169 -16.94 -12.51 1.53
C ALA A 169 -16.54 -13.95 1.16
N LEU A 170 -15.41 -14.44 1.68
CA LEU A 170 -14.96 -15.83 1.51
C LEU A 170 -15.94 -16.83 2.13
N ALA A 171 -16.40 -16.59 3.35
CA ALA A 171 -17.37 -17.47 4.04
C ALA A 171 -18.70 -17.57 3.28
N LYS A 172 -19.11 -16.48 2.62
CA LYS A 172 -20.32 -16.42 1.77
C LYS A 172 -20.07 -16.85 0.32
N LYS A 173 -18.86 -17.32 -0.01
CA LYS A 173 -18.44 -17.71 -1.37
C LYS A 173 -18.68 -16.62 -2.43
N LYS A 174 -18.57 -15.34 -2.03
CA LYS A 174 -18.61 -14.21 -2.97
C LYS A 174 -17.31 -14.07 -3.76
N ILE A 175 -16.21 -14.50 -3.14
CA ILE A 175 -14.87 -14.52 -3.74
C ILE A 175 -14.21 -15.87 -3.50
N GLU A 176 -13.30 -16.22 -4.38
CA GLU A 176 -12.56 -17.47 -4.39
C GLU A 176 -11.25 -17.33 -3.62
N LYS A 177 -10.99 -18.27 -2.70
CA LYS A 177 -9.82 -18.24 -1.82
C LYS A 177 -8.50 -18.21 -2.62
N GLN A 178 -8.40 -19.00 -3.69
CA GLN A 178 -7.17 -19.08 -4.48
C GLN A 178 -6.89 -17.78 -5.23
N LYS A 179 -7.93 -17.15 -5.79
CA LYS A 179 -7.80 -15.85 -6.46
C LYS A 179 -7.47 -14.74 -5.47
N ALA A 180 -8.10 -14.74 -4.30
CA ALA A 180 -7.78 -13.80 -3.23
C ALA A 180 -6.31 -13.93 -2.79
N LEU A 181 -5.82 -15.16 -2.61
CA LEU A 181 -4.42 -15.41 -2.30
C LEU A 181 -3.48 -14.88 -3.39
N ASN A 182 -3.79 -15.13 -4.67
CA ASN A 182 -2.98 -14.64 -5.78
C ASN A 182 -2.91 -13.10 -5.81
N ILE A 183 -4.04 -12.41 -5.67
CA ILE A 183 -4.09 -10.94 -5.64
C ILE A 183 -3.31 -10.40 -4.45
N TYR A 184 -3.51 -10.99 -3.28
CA TYR A 184 -2.80 -10.63 -2.06
C TYR A 184 -1.28 -10.75 -2.23
N SER A 185 -0.82 -11.89 -2.77
CA SER A 185 0.60 -12.14 -3.01
C SER A 185 1.19 -11.19 -4.04
N LYS A 186 0.47 -10.89 -5.13
CA LYS A 186 0.94 -9.92 -6.13
C LYS A 186 1.09 -8.52 -5.55
N CYS A 187 0.14 -8.06 -4.73
CA CYS A 187 0.23 -6.76 -4.09
C CYS A 187 1.34 -6.72 -3.03
N MET A 188 1.55 -7.82 -2.28
CA MET A 188 2.69 -7.92 -1.35
C MET A 188 4.04 -7.93 -2.08
N ASN A 189 4.12 -8.57 -3.26
CA ASN A 189 5.32 -8.51 -4.10
C ASN A 189 5.52 -7.08 -4.62
N GLY A 190 4.46 -6.40 -5.05
CA GLY A 190 4.53 -4.98 -5.45
C GLY A 190 5.15 -4.08 -4.39
N GLU A 191 4.80 -4.27 -3.12
CA GLU A 191 5.46 -3.58 -2.00
C GLU A 191 6.95 -3.92 -1.91
N ALA A 192 7.31 -5.20 -1.91
CA ALA A 192 8.70 -5.65 -1.78
C ALA A 192 9.56 -5.18 -2.96
N ASP A 193 9.05 -5.28 -4.18
CA ASP A 193 9.71 -4.85 -5.41
C ASP A 193 9.87 -3.33 -5.44
N PHE A 194 8.84 -2.58 -5.03
CA PHE A 194 8.92 -1.12 -4.97
C PHE A 194 9.96 -0.64 -3.95
N PHE A 195 9.94 -1.18 -2.72
CA PHE A 195 11.00 -0.89 -1.73
C PHE A 195 12.39 -1.35 -2.21
N GLY A 196 12.46 -2.50 -2.88
CA GLY A 196 13.69 -3.07 -3.41
C GLY A 196 14.27 -2.31 -4.60
N SER A 197 13.43 -1.57 -5.34
CA SER A 197 13.85 -0.75 -6.49
C SER A 197 14.67 0.49 -6.08
N VAL A 198 14.64 0.85 -4.80
CA VAL A 198 15.34 2.04 -4.29
C VAL A 198 16.85 1.77 -4.23
N PRO A 199 17.68 2.56 -4.94
CA PRO A 199 19.13 2.43 -4.86
C PRO A 199 19.65 2.97 -3.52
N ILE A 200 20.77 2.40 -3.08
CA ILE A 200 21.55 2.88 -1.93
C ILE A 200 22.13 4.27 -2.23
#